data_AF-A0AAD4KM90-F1
#
_entry.id   AF-A0AAD4KM90-F1
#
_cell.length_a   1.000
_cell.length_b   1.000
_cell.length_c   1.000
_cell.angle_alpha   90.00
_cell.angle_beta   90.00
_cell.angle_gamma   90.00
#
_symmetry.space_group_name_H-M   'P 1'
#
loop_
_entity.id
_entity.type
_entity.pdbx_description
1 polymer ?
#
loop_
_entity_poly.entity_id
_entity_poly.type
_entity_poly.pdbx_seq_one_letter_code
_entity_poly.pdbx_strand_id
1 'polypeptide(L)'
;MPTPPTLAQLAQHVILIRITMHTTGKFFEADTRSGNHTSIFLITSDQTSIRLNMTKAGPADTMGTYTTSFCAYTHSNTSVANIDITPIQGLTAGHVTQLITQNRRERYQLAHSGVGCRFWVSTVINDMALAGYISSSSATSASSARDMLRYNYSKGKQPQFEEIVPGRFV
;
A
#
# COMPACT_ATOMS: atom_id res chain seq x y z
N MET A 1 -9.45 -10.86 12.88
CA MET A 1 -9.70 -10.73 11.43
C MET A 1 -9.81 -9.25 11.12
N PRO A 2 -9.21 -8.74 10.02
CA PRO A 2 -9.40 -7.36 9.62
C PRO A 2 -10.88 -7.10 9.32
N THR A 3 -11.46 -6.05 9.89
CA THR A 3 -12.89 -5.73 9.69
C THR A 3 -13.04 -4.85 8.45
N PRO A 4 -13.90 -5.21 7.48
CA PRO A 4 -14.22 -4.32 6.37
C PRO A 4 -14.72 -2.96 6.86
N PRO A 5 -14.37 -1.85 6.17
CA PRO A 5 -14.85 -0.54 6.57
C PRO A 5 -16.36 -0.38 6.31
N THR A 6 -17.04 0.35 7.19
CA THR A 6 -18.43 0.75 6.99
C THR A 6 -18.53 1.91 5.99
N LEU A 7 -19.73 2.18 5.47
CA LEU A 7 -19.97 3.35 4.60
C LEU A 7 -19.60 4.67 5.29
N ALA A 8 -19.88 4.79 6.60
CA ALA A 8 -19.51 5.97 7.37
C ALA A 8 -17.98 6.15 7.45
N GLN A 9 -17.23 5.05 7.61
CA GLN A 9 -15.77 5.09 7.61
C GLN A 9 -15.20 5.41 6.22
N LEU A 10 -15.83 4.93 5.15
CA LEU A 10 -15.44 5.27 3.78
C LEU A 10 -15.74 6.73 3.42
N ALA A 11 -16.76 7.34 4.03
CA ALA A 11 -17.09 8.75 3.82
C ALA A 11 -16.10 9.73 4.48
N GLN A 12 -15.23 9.25 5.38
CA GLN A 12 -14.27 10.11 6.06
C GLN A 12 -13.22 10.69 5.10
N HIS A 13 -12.84 11.94 5.37
CA HIS A 13 -11.79 12.61 4.61
C HIS A 13 -10.43 11.99 4.89
N VAL A 14 -9.66 11.76 3.83
CA VAL A 14 -8.27 11.32 3.90
C VAL A 14 -7.40 12.55 4.07
N ILE A 15 -6.64 12.58 5.17
CA ILE A 15 -5.70 13.66 5.48
C ILE A 15 -4.26 13.28 5.13
N LEU A 16 -3.97 11.99 5.01
CA LEU A 16 -2.66 11.48 4.62
C LEU A 16 -2.78 10.13 3.92
N ILE A 17 -2.12 9.98 2.77
CA ILE A 17 -1.93 8.68 2.11
C ILE A 17 -0.56 8.18 2.53
N ARG A 18 -0.53 7.08 3.27
CA ARG A 18 0.71 6.47 3.78
C ARG A 18 0.94 5.12 3.12
N ILE A 19 2.07 4.97 2.46
CA ILE A 19 2.56 3.67 2.00
C ILE A 19 3.44 3.10 3.09
N THR A 20 3.09 1.92 3.61
CA THR A 20 3.85 1.28 4.68
C THR A 20 4.54 0.02 4.16
N MET A 21 5.85 -0.02 4.35
CA MET A 21 6.66 -1.22 4.20
C MET A 21 6.69 -1.93 5.55
N HIS A 22 6.13 -3.14 5.58
CA HIS A 22 6.02 -3.99 6.75
C HIS A 22 7.14 -5.03 6.77
N THR A 23 7.71 -5.29 7.95
CA THR A 23 8.52 -6.50 8.15
C THR A 23 7.63 -7.74 8.10
N THR A 24 8.09 -8.77 7.39
CA THR A 24 7.53 -10.14 7.47
C THR A 24 8.48 -11.08 8.21
N GLY A 25 9.45 -10.53 8.95
CA GLY A 25 10.54 -11.28 9.56
C GLY A 25 11.64 -11.64 8.57
N LYS A 26 12.60 -12.43 9.04
CA LYS A 26 13.62 -13.10 8.21
C LYS A 26 13.08 -14.45 7.76
N PHE A 27 13.46 -14.92 6.57
CA PHE A 27 13.08 -16.25 6.11
C PHE A 27 14.05 -17.31 6.65
N PHE A 28 15.33 -16.96 6.76
CA PHE A 28 16.39 -17.78 7.33
C PHE A 28 17.19 -17.00 8.39
N GLU A 29 17.77 -17.70 9.37
CA GLU A 29 18.57 -17.06 10.43
C GLU A 29 19.77 -16.26 9.88
N ALA A 30 20.38 -16.79 8.81
CA ALA A 30 21.48 -16.14 8.10
C ALA A 30 21.07 -14.89 7.32
N ASP A 31 19.76 -14.65 7.12
CA ASP A 31 19.30 -13.49 6.39
C ASP A 31 19.70 -12.20 7.13
N THR A 32 20.33 -11.30 6.40
CA THR A 32 20.65 -9.97 6.90
C THR A 32 19.51 -8.98 6.64
N ARG A 33 18.49 -9.37 5.86
CA ARG A 33 17.34 -8.53 5.49
C ARG A 33 16.04 -9.16 5.97
N SER A 34 15.03 -8.33 6.20
CA SER A 34 13.67 -8.80 6.40
C SER A 34 12.94 -8.89 5.06
N GLY A 35 12.08 -9.90 4.91
CA GLY A 35 11.04 -9.85 3.90
C GLY A 35 10.17 -8.62 4.11
N ASN A 36 9.70 -8.03 3.01
CA ASN A 36 8.86 -6.85 3.05
C ASN A 36 7.50 -7.14 2.42
N HIS A 37 6.45 -6.67 3.08
CA HIS A 37 5.12 -6.57 2.52
C HIS A 37 4.72 -5.10 2.46
N THR A 38 4.05 -4.66 1.40
CA THR A 38 3.67 -3.24 1.24
C THR A 38 2.16 -3.11 1.19
N SER A 39 1.63 -2.13 1.94
CA SER A 39 0.21 -1.77 1.88
C SER A 39 0.01 -0.25 1.97
N ILE A 40 -1.19 0.21 1.63
CA ILE A 40 -1.55 1.64 1.68
C ILE A 40 -2.47 1.85 2.87
N PHE A 41 -2.22 2.88 3.66
CA PHE A 41 -3.09 3.37 4.72
C PHE A 41 -3.63 4.73 4.31
N LEU A 42 -4.95 4.82 4.19
CA LEU A 42 -5.66 6.09 4.06
C LEU A 42 -5.95 6.58 5.47
N ILE A 43 -5.12 7.50 5.98
CA ILE A 43 -5.30 8.07 7.31
C ILE A 43 -6.38 9.14 7.23
N THR A 44 -7.38 9.02 8.09
CA THR A 44 -8.58 9.85 8.05
C THR A 44 -8.54 10.98 9.07
N SER A 45 -9.43 11.97 8.91
CA SER A 45 -9.63 13.08 9.85
C SER A 45 -9.92 12.64 11.29
N ASP A 46 -10.44 11.43 11.48
CA ASP A 46 -10.77 10.87 12.80
C ASP A 46 -9.55 10.20 13.47
N GLN A 47 -8.35 10.38 12.92
CA GLN A 47 -7.12 9.75 13.41
C GLN A 47 -7.20 8.21 13.41
N THR A 48 -7.94 7.66 12.44
CA THR A 48 -8.00 6.23 12.13
C THR A 48 -7.44 6.00 10.73
N SER A 49 -7.45 4.76 10.24
CA SER A 49 -7.07 4.50 8.86
C SER A 49 -7.85 3.38 8.20
N ILE A 50 -7.95 3.47 6.86
CA ILE A 50 -8.38 2.36 6.02
C ILE A 50 -7.15 1.77 5.35
N ARG A 51 -6.87 0.50 5.64
CA ARG A 51 -5.80 -0.25 5.00
C ARG A 51 -6.28 -0.85 3.69
N LEU A 52 -5.61 -0.55 2.60
CA LEU A 52 -5.75 -1.18 1.29
C LEU A 52 -4.60 -2.15 1.12
N ASN A 53 -4.91 -3.42 0.90
CA ASN A 53 -3.94 -4.48 0.99
C ASN A 53 -4.11 -5.48 -0.16
N MET A 54 -2.98 -5.93 -0.71
CA MET A 54 -2.95 -6.96 -1.74
C MET A 54 -2.00 -8.07 -1.30
N THR A 55 -2.54 -9.23 -0.96
CA THR A 55 -1.79 -10.38 -0.44
C THR A 55 -2.06 -11.64 -1.24
N LYS A 56 -1.22 -12.65 -1.07
CA LYS A 56 -1.47 -13.99 -1.59
C LYS A 56 -2.23 -14.80 -0.51
N ALA A 57 -3.38 -15.41 -0.86
CA ALA A 57 -4.22 -16.12 0.11
C ALA A 57 -3.56 -17.42 0.63
N GLY A 58 -2.92 -18.18 -0.26
CA GLY A 58 -2.20 -19.40 0.09
C GLY A 58 -0.98 -19.65 -0.83
N PRO A 59 -0.07 -20.58 -0.47
CA PRO A 59 1.19 -20.78 -1.17
C PRO A 59 1.08 -21.12 -2.67
N ALA A 60 0.01 -21.80 -3.08
CA ALA A 60 -0.24 -22.19 -4.47
C ALA A 60 -1.00 -21.11 -5.26
N ASP A 61 -1.59 -20.11 -4.61
CA ASP A 61 -2.41 -19.12 -5.29
C ASP A 61 -1.57 -18.19 -6.15
N THR A 62 -2.05 -17.92 -7.36
CA THR A 62 -1.42 -16.93 -8.24
C THR A 62 -2.18 -15.60 -8.21
N MET A 63 -3.48 -15.65 -7.91
CA MET A 63 -4.31 -14.46 -7.75
C MET A 63 -4.09 -13.81 -6.39
N GLY A 64 -3.98 -12.50 -6.42
CA GLY A 64 -3.96 -11.67 -5.24
C GLY A 64 -5.35 -11.51 -4.65
N THR A 65 -5.38 -11.41 -3.33
CA THR A 65 -6.54 -11.09 -2.53
C THR A 65 -6.45 -9.63 -2.13
N TYR A 66 -7.27 -8.81 -2.76
CA TYR A 66 -7.48 -7.44 -2.34
C TYR A 66 -8.35 -7.40 -1.08
N THR A 67 -7.92 -6.66 -0.07
CA THR A 67 -8.73 -6.38 1.11
C THR A 67 -8.68 -4.91 1.49
N THR A 68 -9.83 -4.41 1.94
CA THR A 68 -9.97 -3.13 2.64
C THR A 68 -10.27 -3.40 4.10
N SER A 69 -9.59 -2.72 5.01
CA SER A 69 -9.80 -2.95 6.44
C SER A 69 -9.74 -1.67 7.26
N PHE A 70 -10.73 -1.48 8.13
CA PHE A 70 -10.68 -0.43 9.12
C PHE A 70 -9.62 -0.73 10.19
N CYS A 71 -8.84 0.29 10.53
CA CYS A 71 -7.80 0.26 11.54
C CYS A 71 -8.01 1.44 12.49
N ALA A 72 -8.22 1.17 13.79
CA ALA A 72 -8.35 2.20 14.83
C ALA A 72 -7.01 2.87 15.20
N TYR A 73 -6.06 2.90 14.27
CA TYR A 73 -4.71 3.42 14.43
C TYR A 73 -4.23 4.03 13.12
N THR A 74 -3.22 4.89 13.18
CA THR A 74 -2.57 5.51 12.01
C THR A 74 -1.16 4.97 11.74
N HIS A 75 -0.63 4.18 12.67
CA HIS A 75 0.71 3.57 12.60
C HIS A 75 0.63 2.05 12.82
N SER A 76 1.25 1.30 11.92
CA SER A 76 1.38 -0.15 12.05
C SER A 76 2.63 -0.54 12.85
N ASN A 77 2.49 -1.44 13.83
CA ASN A 77 3.62 -1.93 14.64
C ASN A 77 4.65 -2.74 13.83
N THR A 78 4.30 -3.22 12.63
CA THR A 78 5.23 -3.89 11.72
C THR A 78 5.88 -2.95 10.71
N SER A 79 5.60 -1.65 10.78
CA SER A 79 6.21 -0.65 9.91
C SER A 79 7.73 -0.60 10.10
N VAL A 80 8.48 -0.81 9.04
CA VAL A 80 9.94 -0.56 8.98
C VAL A 80 10.27 0.72 8.22
N ALA A 81 9.37 1.20 7.38
CA ALA A 81 9.45 2.50 6.71
C ALA A 81 8.07 2.94 6.21
N ASN A 82 7.87 4.25 6.13
CA ASN A 82 6.66 4.88 5.59
C ASN A 82 7.02 5.89 4.50
N ILE A 83 6.17 5.98 3.48
CA ILE A 83 6.21 7.04 2.47
C ILE A 83 4.88 7.77 2.56
N ASP A 84 4.95 9.06 2.85
CA ASP A 84 3.80 9.90 3.15
C ASP A 84 3.54 10.85 1.98
N ILE A 85 2.29 10.85 1.50
CA ILE A 85 1.81 11.64 0.37
C ILE A 85 0.60 12.47 0.83
N THR A 86 0.65 13.77 0.56
CA THR A 86 -0.46 14.68 0.87
C THR A 86 -1.56 14.55 -0.18
N PRO A 87 -2.80 14.18 0.19
CA PRO A 87 -3.93 14.13 -0.73
C PRO A 87 -4.46 15.54 -1.05
N ILE A 88 -5.30 15.64 -2.08
CA ILE A 88 -6.12 16.84 -2.28
C ILE A 88 -7.16 17.02 -1.16
N GLN A 89 -7.62 18.26 -0.96
CA GLN A 89 -8.71 18.54 -0.05
C GLN A 89 -10.01 17.85 -0.52
N GLY A 90 -10.78 17.30 0.42
CA GLY A 90 -12.05 16.66 0.14
C GLY A 90 -11.96 15.20 -0.34
N LEU A 91 -10.76 14.66 -0.55
CA LEU A 91 -10.60 13.22 -0.84
C LEU A 91 -11.17 12.39 0.30
N THR A 92 -11.97 11.36 -0.02
CA THR A 92 -12.50 10.40 0.95
C THR A 92 -11.90 9.03 0.73
N ALA A 93 -11.97 8.15 1.74
CA ALA A 93 -11.53 6.77 1.57
C ALA A 93 -12.35 6.03 0.50
N GLY A 94 -13.64 6.37 0.38
CA GLY A 94 -14.55 5.86 -0.65
C GLY A 94 -14.12 6.22 -2.08
N HIS A 95 -13.62 7.43 -2.32
CA HIS A 95 -13.08 7.81 -3.64
C HIS A 95 -11.93 6.88 -4.06
N VAL A 96 -11.01 6.58 -3.13
CA VAL A 96 -9.85 5.75 -3.42
C VAL A 96 -10.24 4.28 -3.63
N THR A 97 -11.14 3.74 -2.80
CA THR A 97 -11.60 2.35 -2.98
C THR A 97 -12.41 2.18 -4.27
N GLN A 98 -13.23 3.16 -4.62
CA GLN A 98 -13.96 3.18 -5.88
C GLN A 98 -13.02 3.25 -7.09
N LEU A 99 -11.97 4.07 -7.04
CA LEU A 99 -10.95 4.15 -8.10
C LEU A 99 -10.28 2.79 -8.36
N ILE A 100 -9.93 2.06 -7.29
CA ILE A 100 -9.35 0.72 -7.38
C ILE A 100 -10.29 -0.23 -8.14
N THR A 101 -11.58 -0.22 -7.80
CA THR A 101 -12.57 -1.09 -8.46
C THR A 101 -12.87 -0.68 -9.89
N GLN A 102 -12.98 0.63 -10.16
CA GLN A 102 -13.17 1.14 -11.53
C GLN A 102 -12.00 0.75 -12.45
N ASN A 103 -10.78 0.79 -11.93
CA ASN A 103 -9.57 0.38 -12.65
C ASN A 103 -9.28 -1.13 -12.58
N ARG A 104 -10.20 -1.92 -11.99
CA ARG A 104 -10.10 -3.37 -11.80
C ARG A 104 -8.82 -3.80 -11.09
N ARG A 105 -8.30 -2.99 -10.18
CA ARG A 105 -7.05 -3.26 -9.47
C ARG A 105 -7.19 -4.38 -8.43
N GLU A 106 -8.41 -4.80 -8.10
CA GLU A 106 -8.60 -6.05 -7.35
C GLU A 106 -8.25 -7.31 -8.15
N ARG A 107 -8.27 -7.22 -9.49
CA ARG A 107 -7.94 -8.33 -10.39
C ARG A 107 -6.46 -8.36 -10.71
N TYR A 108 -5.66 -8.70 -9.71
CA TYR A 108 -4.21 -8.71 -9.82
C TYR A 108 -3.66 -10.11 -9.59
N GLN A 109 -2.92 -10.63 -10.56
CA GLN A 109 -2.12 -11.83 -10.44
C GLN A 109 -0.72 -11.43 -9.95
N LEU A 110 -0.27 -11.98 -8.82
CA LEU A 110 1.07 -11.71 -8.30
C LEU A 110 2.13 -12.30 -9.23
N ALA A 111 3.32 -11.71 -9.22
CA ALA A 111 4.48 -12.31 -9.87
C ALA A 111 4.79 -13.71 -9.32
N HIS A 112 5.41 -14.56 -10.14
CA HIS A 112 5.68 -15.97 -9.82
C HIS A 112 6.50 -16.16 -8.54
N SER A 113 7.33 -15.19 -8.21
CA SER A 113 8.13 -15.12 -6.98
C SER A 113 7.31 -14.84 -5.71
N GLY A 114 6.00 -14.66 -5.80
CA GLY A 114 5.13 -14.26 -4.69
C GLY A 114 5.33 -12.82 -4.24
N VAL A 115 6.29 -12.10 -4.83
CA VAL A 115 6.56 -10.68 -4.56
C VAL A 115 5.90 -9.83 -5.64
N GLY A 116 4.74 -9.26 -5.32
CA GLY A 116 3.98 -8.41 -6.25
C GLY A 116 3.26 -7.25 -5.59
N CYS A 117 3.26 -7.16 -4.25
CA CYS A 117 2.57 -6.09 -3.52
C CYS A 117 3.16 -4.71 -3.83
N ARG A 118 4.49 -4.59 -4.00
CA ARG A 118 5.15 -3.33 -4.39
C ARG A 118 4.70 -2.84 -5.77
N PHE A 119 4.56 -3.74 -6.73
CA PHE A 119 4.06 -3.38 -8.07
C PHE A 119 2.59 -2.96 -8.03
N TRP A 120 1.75 -3.69 -7.28
CA TRP A 120 0.35 -3.32 -7.10
C TRP A 120 0.21 -1.93 -6.46
N VAL A 121 0.93 -1.68 -5.35
CA VAL A 121 0.95 -0.37 -4.69
C VAL A 121 1.45 0.72 -5.64
N SER A 122 2.57 0.49 -6.34
CA SER A 122 3.11 1.42 -7.33
C SER A 122 2.08 1.80 -8.40
N THR A 123 1.28 0.82 -8.84
CA THR A 123 0.19 1.04 -9.80
C THR A 123 -0.95 1.86 -9.19
N VAL A 124 -1.39 1.54 -7.97
CA VAL A 124 -2.45 2.29 -7.28
C VAL A 124 -2.03 3.74 -6.99
N ILE A 125 -0.78 3.99 -6.61
CA ILE A 125 -0.24 5.35 -6.46
C ILE A 125 -0.29 6.11 -7.79
N ASN A 126 0.07 5.45 -8.90
CA ASN A 126 -0.01 6.05 -10.22
C ASN A 126 -1.46 6.37 -10.62
N ASP A 127 -2.40 5.46 -10.36
CA ASP A 127 -3.81 5.69 -10.63
C ASP A 127 -4.34 6.89 -9.83
N MET A 128 -3.98 7.02 -8.55
CA MET A 128 -4.36 8.18 -7.72
C MET A 128 -3.76 9.48 -8.28
N ALA A 129 -2.52 9.45 -8.78
CA ALA A 129 -1.91 10.61 -9.42
C ALA A 129 -2.67 11.02 -10.69
N LEU A 130 -3.01 10.06 -11.56
CA LEU A 130 -3.75 10.29 -12.79
C LEU A 130 -5.20 10.75 -12.53
N ALA A 131 -5.80 10.32 -11.42
CA ALA A 131 -7.11 10.79 -10.97
C ALA A 131 -7.07 12.17 -10.29
N GLY A 132 -5.88 12.77 -10.12
CA GLY A 132 -5.71 14.07 -9.47
C GLY A 132 -5.89 14.04 -7.95
N TYR A 133 -5.73 12.88 -7.30
CA TYR A 133 -5.96 12.73 -5.85
C TYR A 133 -4.77 13.14 -4.98
N ILE A 134 -3.62 13.42 -5.59
CA ILE A 134 -2.40 13.83 -4.90
C ILE A 134 -2.21 15.33 -5.05
N SER A 135 -2.02 16.03 -3.92
CA SER A 135 -1.80 17.47 -3.92
C SER A 135 -0.46 17.82 -4.58
N SER A 136 -0.42 18.91 -5.35
CA SER A 136 0.82 19.49 -5.86
C SER A 136 1.73 20.02 -4.75
N SER A 137 1.19 20.26 -3.55
CA SER A 137 1.96 20.64 -2.35
C SER A 137 2.56 19.46 -1.60
N SER A 138 2.29 18.22 -2.03
CA SER A 138 2.87 17.03 -1.40
C SER A 138 4.39 17.04 -1.53
N ALA A 139 5.10 16.96 -0.41
CA ALA A 139 6.57 16.87 -0.40
C ALA A 139 7.07 15.64 -1.16
N THR A 140 6.32 14.54 -1.11
CA THR A 140 6.58 13.33 -1.90
C THR A 140 5.64 13.29 -3.09
N SER A 141 6.21 13.31 -4.30
CA SER A 141 5.44 13.10 -5.53
C SER A 141 5.11 11.62 -5.74
N ALA A 142 4.12 11.34 -6.59
CA ALA A 142 3.77 9.97 -6.98
C ALA A 142 4.97 9.23 -7.61
N SER A 143 5.77 9.90 -8.46
CA SER A 143 6.96 9.30 -9.07
C SER A 143 8.02 8.99 -8.01
N SER A 144 8.31 9.94 -7.11
CA SER A 144 9.26 9.72 -6.02
C SER A 144 8.85 8.57 -5.11
N ALA A 145 7.56 8.47 -4.76
CA ALA A 145 7.04 7.36 -3.97
C ALA A 145 7.21 6.01 -4.70
N ARG A 146 6.99 5.98 -6.02
CA ARG A 146 7.19 4.77 -6.85
C ARG A 146 8.66 4.38 -6.96
N ASP A 147 9.59 5.34 -6.99
CA ASP A 147 11.02 5.07 -6.96
C ASP A 147 11.47 4.48 -5.62
N MET A 148 10.95 5.00 -4.50
CA MET A 148 11.22 4.47 -3.16
C MET A 148 10.73 3.03 -2.98
N LEU A 149 9.67 2.61 -3.69
CA LEU A 149 9.21 1.21 -3.69
C LEU A 149 10.20 0.23 -4.33
N ARG A 150 11.25 0.70 -5.01
CA ARG A 150 12.32 -0.14 -5.58
C ARG A 150 13.38 -0.54 -4.54
N TYR A 151 13.09 -0.37 -3.25
CA TYR A 151 13.99 -0.70 -2.16
C TYR A 151 13.35 -1.66 -1.16
N ASN A 152 14.17 -2.54 -0.60
CA ASN A 152 13.87 -3.32 0.60
C ASN A 152 14.29 -2.53 1.84
N TYR A 153 13.44 -2.54 2.86
CA TYR A 153 13.63 -1.83 4.11
C TYR A 153 13.80 -2.81 5.26
N SER A 154 14.78 -2.56 6.12
CA SER A 154 15.04 -3.34 7.33
C SER A 154 15.32 -2.38 8.49
N LYS A 155 14.80 -2.69 9.68
CA LYS A 155 14.94 -1.82 10.85
C LYS A 155 16.41 -1.55 11.16
N GLY A 156 16.77 -0.28 11.33
CA GLY A 156 18.14 0.16 11.66
C GLY A 156 19.15 -0.02 10.53
N LYS A 157 18.72 -0.25 9.28
CA LYS A 157 19.60 -0.42 8.12
C LYS A 157 19.23 0.56 7.02
N GLN A 158 20.21 0.88 6.18
CA GLN A 158 19.96 1.64 4.96
C GLN A 158 19.08 0.83 3.98
N PRO A 159 18.15 1.46 3.26
CA PRO A 159 17.37 0.80 2.22
C PRO A 159 18.29 0.19 1.17
N GLN A 160 17.96 -1.01 0.70
CA GLN A 160 18.73 -1.71 -0.31
C GLN A 160 17.92 -1.84 -1.58
N PHE A 161 18.51 -1.48 -2.71
CA PHE A 161 17.83 -1.60 -4.00
C PHE A 161 17.40 -3.05 -4.23
N GLU A 162 16.14 -3.22 -4.58
CA GLU A 162 15.54 -4.50 -4.91
C GLU A 162 14.46 -4.22 -5.95
N GLU A 163 14.73 -4.64 -7.19
CA GLU A 163 13.84 -4.35 -8.30
C GLU A 163 12.41 -4.84 -8.03
N ILE A 164 11.44 -4.08 -8.54
CA ILE A 164 10.03 -4.47 -8.46
C ILE A 164 9.79 -5.50 -9.56
N VAL A 165 9.41 -6.71 -9.17
CA VAL A 165 8.95 -7.73 -10.11
C VAL A 165 7.47 -7.47 -10.41
N PRO A 166 7.08 -7.19 -11.66
CA PRO A 166 5.69 -6.91 -12.00
C PRO A 166 4.85 -8.19 -11.97
N GLY A 167 3.64 -8.07 -11.43
CA GLY A 167 2.56 -9.01 -11.68
C GLY A 167 1.74 -8.61 -12.91
N ARG A 168 0.52 -9.13 -13.01
CA ARG A 168 -0.37 -8.90 -14.15
C ARG A 168 -1.78 -8.51 -13.69
N PHE A 169 -2.36 -7.48 -14.30
CA PHE A 169 -3.79 -7.16 -14.13
C PHE A 169 -4.62 -7.93 -15.18
N VAL A 170 -5.79 -8.44 -14.78
CA VAL A 170 -6.66 -9.30 -15.62
C VAL A 170 -8.10 -8.78 -15.75
#